data_AF-A0A6B1EX50-F1
#
_entry.id   AF-A0A6B1EX50-F1
#
_cell.length_a   1.000
_cell.length_b   1.000
_cell.length_c   1.000
_cell.angle_alpha   90.00
_cell.angle_beta   90.00
_cell.angle_gamma   90.00
#
_symmetry.space_group_name_H-M   'P 1'
#
loop_
_entity.id
_entity.type
_entity.pdbx_description
1 polymer ?
#
loop_
_entity_poly.entity_id
_entity_poly.type
_entity_poly.pdbx_seq_one_letter_code
_entity_poly.pdbx_strand_id
1 'polypeptide(L)'
;MSMFREHWIGGLVAYSTFFIISLIAALAVPILYDTMPQDWNPTIPPVRAPLQIIGCFAIAVLFGLWPDVDIKSKSQKIFYRVLFVLNVVLIVFLERYLESALLGLFAMLPIMSKHRGWTHAKLTMILLPSVFLFVPIYAGYPEWKSGSTFAAQFNALRDWDDLPHAVLSGIPFYVAGFIGYATHLHLDGILFRSRKAQRQKARANQ
;
A
#
# COMPACT_ATOMS: atom_id res chain seq x y z
N MET A 1 -0.45 -22.31 -9.16
CA MET A 1 -0.88 -20.92 -8.96
C MET A 1 -1.72 -20.92 -7.72
N SER A 2 -1.36 -20.10 -6.74
CA SER A 2 -2.19 -19.91 -5.54
C SER A 2 -3.56 -19.41 -6.00
N MET A 3 -4.63 -19.96 -5.43
CA MET A 3 -5.98 -19.52 -5.80
C MET A 3 -6.24 -18.14 -5.22
N PHE A 4 -7.10 -17.33 -5.87
CA PHE A 4 -7.60 -16.04 -5.36
C PHE A 4 -7.85 -16.03 -3.83
N ARG A 5 -8.40 -17.14 -3.32
CA ARG A 5 -8.69 -17.34 -1.90
C ARG A 5 -7.45 -17.30 -1.00
N GLU A 6 -6.36 -17.92 -1.41
CA GLU A 6 -5.11 -17.97 -0.64
C GLU A 6 -4.49 -16.58 -0.50
N HIS A 7 -4.54 -15.77 -1.56
CA HIS A 7 -3.95 -14.42 -1.54
C HIS A 7 -4.68 -13.45 -0.61
N TRP A 8 -6.02 -13.39 -0.64
CA TRP A 8 -6.74 -12.46 0.25
C TRP A 8 -6.74 -12.95 1.71
N ILE A 9 -6.83 -14.26 1.95
CA ILE A 9 -6.70 -14.84 3.30
C ILE A 9 -5.29 -14.60 3.84
N GLY A 10 -4.26 -14.78 3.00
CA GLY A 10 -2.87 -14.52 3.35
C GLY A 10 -2.68 -13.08 3.83
N GLY A 11 -3.13 -12.10 3.02
CA GLY A 11 -3.05 -10.68 3.39
C GLY A 11 -3.78 -10.38 4.71
N LEU A 12 -4.98 -10.94 4.89
CA LEU A 12 -5.76 -10.78 6.12
C LEU A 12 -5.04 -11.37 7.35
N VAL A 13 -4.59 -12.62 7.28
CA VAL A 13 -3.93 -13.32 8.40
C VAL A 13 -2.60 -12.66 8.76
N ALA A 14 -1.77 -12.32 7.77
CA ALA A 14 -0.48 -11.69 7.99
C ALA A 14 -0.64 -10.32 8.66
N TYR A 15 -1.56 -9.48 8.14
CA TYR A 15 -1.82 -8.18 8.75
C TYR A 15 -2.49 -8.30 10.12
N SER A 16 -3.39 -9.27 10.33
CA SER A 16 -4.00 -9.50 11.66
C SER A 16 -2.94 -9.83 12.70
N THR A 17 -1.99 -10.71 12.35
CA THR A 17 -0.88 -11.11 13.23
C THR A 17 -0.02 -9.90 13.57
N PHE A 18 0.37 -9.13 12.56
CA PHE A 18 1.12 -7.88 12.76
C PHE A 18 0.35 -6.89 13.64
N PHE A 19 -0.93 -6.66 13.35
CA PHE A 19 -1.77 -5.69 14.07
C PHE A 19 -1.89 -6.05 15.54
N ILE A 20 -2.12 -7.32 15.87
CA ILE A 20 -2.22 -7.78 17.28
C ILE A 20 -0.90 -7.54 18.01
N ILE A 21 0.23 -7.93 17.42
CA ILE A 21 1.55 -7.73 18.03
C ILE A 21 1.82 -6.23 18.22
N SER A 22 1.55 -5.42 17.19
CA SER A 22 1.76 -3.98 17.22
C SER A 22 0.83 -3.27 18.21
N LEU A 23 -0.41 -3.74 18.36
CA LEU A 23 -1.38 -3.25 19.33
C LEU A 23 -0.94 -3.57 20.76
N ILE A 24 -0.49 -4.80 21.02
CA ILE A 24 0.06 -5.19 22.33
C ILE A 24 1.27 -4.30 22.66
N ALA A 25 2.18 -4.11 21.71
CA ALA A 25 3.32 -3.21 21.91
C ALA A 25 2.88 -1.76 22.20
N ALA A 26 1.95 -1.24 21.41
CA ALA A 26 1.43 0.12 21.55
C ALA A 26 0.85 0.38 22.94
N LEU A 27 0.16 -0.61 23.52
CA LEU A 27 -0.45 -0.52 24.84
C LEU A 27 0.55 -0.81 25.98
N ALA A 28 1.47 -1.77 25.80
CA ALA A 28 2.39 -2.19 26.85
C ALA A 28 3.54 -1.20 27.07
N VAL A 29 4.10 -0.61 26.01
CA VAL A 29 5.28 0.27 26.13
C VAL A 29 5.03 1.49 27.01
N PRO A 30 3.92 2.24 26.87
CA PRO A 30 3.64 3.37 27.76
C PRO A 30 3.40 2.97 29.23
N ILE A 31 2.96 1.73 29.48
CA ILE A 31 2.79 1.20 30.85
C ILE A 31 4.15 0.83 31.47
N LEU A 32 5.08 0.36 30.65
CA LEU A 32 6.43 -0.02 31.08
C LEU A 32 7.39 1.18 31.16
N TYR A 33 7.12 2.24 30.40
CA TYR A 33 7.95 3.43 30.28
C TYR A 33 7.08 4.68 30.34
N ASP A 34 6.99 5.30 31.53
CA ASP A 34 6.15 6.48 31.81
C ASP A 34 6.47 7.71 30.94
N THR A 35 7.62 7.73 30.25
CA THR A 35 8.04 8.81 29.36
C THR A 35 7.52 8.66 27.93
N MET A 36 6.95 7.51 27.56
CA MET A 36 6.51 7.24 26.18
C MET A 36 5.10 7.78 25.93
N PRO A 37 4.91 8.61 24.88
CA PRO A 37 3.59 9.07 24.47
C PRO A 37 2.66 7.90 24.11
N GLN A 38 1.35 8.09 24.27
CA GLN A 38 0.35 7.06 23.92
C GLN A 38 0.27 6.76 22.42
N ASP A 39 0.77 7.66 21.57
CA ASP A 39 0.79 7.57 20.11
C ASP A 39 2.19 7.31 19.54
N TRP A 40 3.12 6.81 20.37
CA TRP A 40 4.51 6.53 19.98
C TRP A 40 4.65 5.56 18.79
N ASN A 41 3.65 4.71 18.54
CA ASN A 41 3.67 3.69 17.49
C ASN A 41 2.85 4.13 16.26
N PRO A 42 3.48 4.66 15.20
CA PRO A 42 2.78 5.11 14.00
C PRO A 42 2.45 3.97 13.02
N THR A 43 2.79 2.71 13.33
CA THR A 43 2.62 1.58 12.40
C THR A 43 1.20 1.02 12.34
N ILE A 44 0.37 1.38 13.32
CA ILE A 44 -1.06 1.08 13.35
C ILE A 44 -1.84 2.37 13.59
N PRO A 45 -3.11 2.45 13.14
CA PRO A 45 -3.93 3.61 13.44
C PRO A 45 -4.22 3.72 14.94
N PRO A 46 -4.51 4.92 15.46
CA PRO A 46 -4.97 5.08 16.83
C PRO A 46 -6.19 4.19 17.12
N VAL A 47 -6.23 3.55 18.29
CA VAL A 47 -7.33 2.64 18.69
C VAL A 47 -8.69 3.34 18.65
N ARG A 48 -8.71 4.65 18.89
CA ARG A 48 -9.89 5.52 18.80
C ARG A 48 -10.39 5.80 17.37
N ALA A 49 -9.67 5.34 16.33
CA ALA A 49 -9.99 5.59 14.93
C ALA A 49 -10.39 4.28 14.21
N PRO A 50 -11.56 3.67 14.54
CA PRO A 50 -11.95 2.36 14.03
C PRO A 50 -12.06 2.31 12.50
N LEU A 51 -12.46 3.42 11.86
CA LEU A 51 -12.54 3.49 10.40
C LEU A 51 -11.16 3.35 9.74
N GLN A 52 -10.11 3.94 10.33
CA GLN A 52 -8.75 3.81 9.82
C GLN A 52 -8.25 2.37 9.97
N ILE A 53 -8.57 1.71 11.09
CA ILE A 53 -8.25 0.29 11.32
C ILE A 53 -8.91 -0.57 10.24
N ILE A 54 -10.22 -0.41 10.01
CA ILE A 54 -10.95 -1.11 8.94
C ILE A 54 -10.31 -0.84 7.57
N GLY A 55 -9.93 0.42 7.32
CA GLY A 55 -9.23 0.83 6.10
C GLY A 55 -7.90 0.09 5.91
N CYS A 56 -7.08 -0.04 6.95
CA CYS A 56 -5.84 -0.81 6.90
C CYS A 56 -6.09 -2.29 6.58
N PHE A 57 -7.10 -2.92 7.19
CA PHE A 57 -7.47 -4.30 6.87
C PHE A 57 -7.90 -4.46 5.41
N ALA A 58 -8.73 -3.54 4.91
CA ALA A 58 -9.13 -3.51 3.51
C ALA A 58 -7.93 -3.34 2.58
N ILE A 59 -7.00 -2.44 2.91
CA ILE A 59 -5.77 -2.21 2.14
C ILE A 59 -4.88 -3.45 2.13
N ALA A 60 -4.66 -4.10 3.28
CA ALA A 60 -3.85 -5.31 3.35
C ALA A 60 -4.41 -6.43 2.47
N VAL A 61 -5.74 -6.61 2.47
CA VAL A 61 -6.42 -7.56 1.59
C VAL A 61 -6.25 -7.17 0.12
N LEU A 62 -6.51 -5.91 -0.23
CA LEU A 62 -6.39 -5.44 -1.61
C LEU A 62 -4.96 -5.58 -2.13
N PHE A 63 -3.95 -5.16 -1.36
CA PHE A 63 -2.55 -5.27 -1.77
C PHE A 63 -2.07 -6.73 -1.84
N GLY A 64 -2.66 -7.64 -1.06
CA GLY A 64 -2.48 -9.09 -1.24
C GLY A 64 -3.06 -9.63 -2.56
N LEU A 65 -4.03 -8.93 -3.16
CA LEU A 65 -4.63 -9.29 -4.43
C LEU A 65 -4.02 -8.51 -5.62
N TRP A 66 -3.34 -7.40 -5.36
CA TRP A 66 -2.90 -6.46 -6.40
C TRP A 66 -2.01 -7.08 -7.48
N PRO A 67 -1.00 -7.92 -7.18
CA PRO A 67 -0.10 -8.43 -8.22
C PRO A 67 -0.82 -9.13 -9.38
N ASP A 68 -1.95 -9.78 -9.10
CA ASP A 68 -2.81 -10.49 -10.07
C ASP A 68 -3.73 -9.58 -10.90
N VAL A 69 -3.60 -8.25 -10.79
CA VAL A 69 -4.36 -7.30 -11.62
C VAL A 69 -3.90 -7.33 -13.09
N ASP A 70 -2.69 -7.85 -13.35
CA ASP A 70 -2.09 -8.00 -14.68
C ASP A 70 -2.69 -9.14 -15.53
N ILE A 71 -3.50 -10.02 -14.94
CA ILE A 71 -4.15 -11.14 -15.63
C ILE A 71 -5.67 -11.12 -15.48
N LYS A 72 -6.35 -11.85 -16.37
CA LYS A 72 -7.81 -12.06 -16.28
C LYS A 72 -8.16 -12.86 -15.02
N SER A 73 -8.43 -12.15 -13.93
CA SER A 73 -8.65 -12.74 -12.59
C SER A 73 -9.84 -12.09 -11.87
N LYS A 74 -10.25 -12.67 -10.73
CA LYS A 74 -11.21 -12.03 -9.82
C LYS A 74 -10.63 -10.74 -9.21
N SER A 75 -9.33 -10.75 -8.87
CA SER A 75 -8.59 -9.59 -8.37
C SER A 75 -8.68 -8.42 -9.35
N GLN A 76 -8.40 -8.68 -10.63
CA GLN A 76 -8.53 -7.68 -11.69
C GLN A 76 -9.93 -7.05 -11.71
N LYS A 77 -10.99 -7.87 -11.72
CA LYS A 77 -12.37 -7.34 -11.72
C LYS A 77 -12.67 -6.45 -10.50
N ILE A 78 -12.15 -6.79 -9.32
CA ILE A 78 -12.32 -5.97 -8.11
C ILE A 78 -11.65 -4.61 -8.30
N PHE A 79 -10.38 -4.58 -8.71
CA PHE A 79 -9.64 -3.34 -8.89
C PHE A 79 -10.22 -2.44 -9.96
N TYR A 80 -10.56 -2.97 -11.14
CA TYR A 80 -11.15 -2.15 -12.20
C TYR A 80 -12.55 -1.63 -11.87
N ARG A 81 -13.33 -2.33 -11.04
CA ARG A 81 -14.60 -1.79 -10.52
C ARG A 81 -14.37 -0.62 -9.58
N VAL A 82 -13.42 -0.75 -8.64
CA VAL A 82 -13.07 0.36 -7.72
C VAL A 82 -12.53 1.55 -8.51
N LEU A 83 -11.59 1.32 -9.43
CA LEU A 83 -11.01 2.37 -10.28
C LEU A 83 -12.07 3.04 -11.15
N PHE A 84 -13.02 2.29 -11.70
CA PHE A 84 -14.14 2.83 -12.47
C PHE A 84 -15.03 3.73 -11.60
N VAL A 85 -15.46 3.26 -10.42
CA VAL A 85 -16.26 4.07 -9.49
C VAL A 85 -15.52 5.34 -9.08
N LEU A 86 -14.22 5.24 -8.76
CA LEU A 86 -13.39 6.41 -8.45
C LEU A 86 -13.30 7.39 -9.62
N ASN A 87 -13.14 6.90 -10.86
CA ASN A 87 -13.14 7.74 -12.06
C ASN A 87 -14.49 8.47 -12.21
N VAL A 88 -15.61 7.76 -12.05
CA VAL A 88 -16.95 8.37 -12.10
C VAL A 88 -17.09 9.45 -11.02
N VAL A 89 -16.60 9.20 -9.81
CA VAL A 89 -16.64 10.19 -8.73
C VAL A 89 -15.81 11.43 -9.06
N LEU A 90 -14.60 11.25 -9.57
CA LEU A 90 -13.73 12.35 -9.97
C LEU A 90 -14.36 13.20 -11.08
N ILE A 91 -15.02 12.59 -12.06
CA ILE A 91 -15.64 13.28 -13.20
C ILE A 91 -16.95 13.97 -12.78
N VAL A 92 -17.87 13.22 -12.19
CA VAL A 92 -19.27 13.65 -12.02
C VAL A 92 -19.46 14.52 -10.78
N PHE A 93 -18.78 14.21 -9.68
CA PHE A 93 -19.01 14.90 -8.40
C PHE A 93 -17.90 15.89 -8.03
N LEU A 94 -16.66 15.64 -8.47
CA LEU A 94 -15.52 16.48 -8.09
C LEU A 94 -15.02 17.36 -9.24
N GLU A 95 -15.46 17.12 -10.48
CA GLU A 95 -15.01 17.83 -11.69
C GLU A 95 -13.48 17.86 -11.86
N ARG A 96 -12.79 16.84 -11.34
CA ARG A 96 -11.33 16.68 -11.34
C ARG A 96 -10.87 15.87 -12.55
N TYR A 97 -11.02 16.46 -13.74
CA TYR A 97 -10.81 15.76 -15.02
C TYR A 97 -9.36 15.32 -15.24
N LEU A 98 -8.37 16.12 -14.82
CA LEU A 98 -6.95 15.77 -14.97
C LEU A 98 -6.61 14.55 -14.11
N GLU A 99 -7.05 14.54 -12.86
CA GLU A 99 -6.83 13.44 -11.93
C GLU A 99 -7.53 12.18 -12.41
N SER A 100 -8.73 12.31 -12.97
CA SER A 100 -9.45 11.19 -13.59
C SER A 100 -8.70 10.61 -14.79
N ALA A 101 -8.16 11.48 -15.66
CA ALA A 101 -7.37 11.07 -16.81
C ALA A 101 -6.08 10.36 -16.39
N LEU A 102 -5.38 10.90 -15.38
CA LEU A 102 -4.18 10.27 -14.80
C LEU A 102 -4.53 8.92 -14.15
N LEU A 103 -5.61 8.85 -13.37
CA LEU A 103 -6.08 7.60 -12.77
C LEU A 103 -6.40 6.55 -13.84
N GLY A 104 -7.07 6.94 -14.93
CA GLY A 104 -7.38 6.08 -16.06
C GLY A 104 -6.12 5.60 -16.79
N LEU A 105 -5.16 6.50 -17.04
CA LEU A 105 -3.88 6.17 -17.67
C LEU A 105 -3.09 5.16 -16.82
N PHE A 106 -2.93 5.41 -15.53
CA PHE A 106 -2.21 4.50 -14.63
C PHE A 106 -2.94 3.17 -14.44
N ALA A 107 -4.27 3.17 -14.48
CA ALA A 107 -5.07 1.95 -14.43
C ALA A 107 -4.78 1.02 -15.63
N MET A 108 -4.32 1.50 -16.78
CA MET A 108 -4.01 0.64 -17.93
C MET A 108 -2.66 -0.07 -17.82
N LEU A 109 -1.71 0.47 -17.04
CA LEU A 109 -0.33 -0.03 -16.97
C LEU A 109 -0.21 -1.51 -16.59
N PRO A 110 -0.97 -2.06 -15.62
CA PRO A 110 -0.82 -3.47 -15.29
C PRO A 110 -1.26 -4.40 -16.42
N ILE A 111 -2.34 -4.07 -17.14
CA ILE A 111 -2.84 -4.89 -18.27
C ILE A 111 -1.86 -4.89 -19.44
N MET A 112 -1.18 -3.77 -19.69
CA MET A 112 -0.19 -3.66 -20.76
C MET A 112 1.13 -4.37 -20.44
N SER A 113 1.30 -4.83 -19.19
CA SER A 113 2.53 -5.49 -18.76
C SER A 113 2.48 -7.01 -19.00
N LYS A 114 3.67 -7.62 -19.12
CA LYS A 114 3.77 -9.09 -19.15
C LYS A 114 3.35 -9.66 -17.80
N HIS A 115 2.63 -10.79 -17.79
CA HIS A 115 2.32 -11.50 -16.56
C HIS A 115 3.60 -11.80 -15.76
N ARG A 116 3.56 -11.53 -14.45
CA ARG A 116 4.72 -11.62 -13.54
C ARG A 116 5.85 -10.64 -13.89
N GLY A 117 5.50 -9.54 -14.53
CA GLY A 117 6.41 -8.42 -14.79
C GLY A 117 6.62 -7.57 -13.54
N TRP A 118 6.50 -6.25 -13.69
CA TRP A 118 6.73 -5.32 -12.59
C TRP A 118 5.73 -5.50 -11.44
N THR A 119 4.51 -5.98 -11.69
CA THR A 119 3.50 -6.32 -10.67
C THR A 119 3.95 -7.41 -9.70
N HIS A 120 4.97 -8.20 -10.03
CA HIS A 120 5.52 -9.23 -9.15
C HIS A 120 6.96 -8.93 -8.72
N ALA A 121 7.48 -7.74 -9.05
CA ALA A 121 8.81 -7.34 -8.63
C ALA A 121 8.83 -7.01 -7.12
N LYS A 122 9.91 -7.43 -6.43
CA LYS A 122 10.08 -7.14 -5.00
C LYS A 122 10.11 -5.65 -4.70
N LEU A 123 10.60 -4.83 -5.63
CA LEU A 123 10.63 -3.39 -5.44
C LEU A 123 9.21 -2.78 -5.43
N THR A 124 8.27 -3.35 -6.18
CA THR A 124 6.88 -2.88 -6.26
C THR A 124 6.14 -3.05 -4.94
N MET A 125 6.52 -4.04 -4.12
CA MET A 125 5.95 -4.21 -2.77
C MET A 125 6.31 -3.04 -1.84
N ILE A 126 7.34 -2.26 -2.15
CA ILE A 126 7.75 -1.05 -1.40
C ILE A 126 7.19 0.20 -2.10
N LEU A 127 7.39 0.30 -3.41
CA LEU A 127 7.02 1.49 -4.17
C LEU A 127 5.51 1.69 -4.27
N LEU A 128 4.72 0.64 -4.47
CA LEU A 128 3.29 0.82 -4.65
C LEU A 128 2.59 1.27 -3.36
N PRO A 129 2.83 0.66 -2.18
CA PRO A 129 2.25 1.17 -0.94
C PRO A 129 2.72 2.58 -0.57
N SER A 130 3.86 3.05 -1.09
CA SER A 130 4.37 4.40 -0.80
C SER A 130 3.40 5.51 -1.20
N VAL A 131 2.43 5.24 -2.08
CA VAL A 131 1.33 6.16 -2.40
C VAL A 131 0.62 6.66 -1.13
N PHE A 132 0.49 5.82 -0.10
CA PHE A 132 -0.15 6.20 1.17
C PHE A 132 0.67 7.19 1.99
N LEU A 133 1.99 7.28 1.76
CA LEU A 133 2.83 8.31 2.37
C LEU A 133 2.68 9.65 1.63
N PHE A 134 2.45 9.61 0.32
CA PHE A 134 2.35 10.82 -0.51
C PHE A 134 0.96 11.42 -0.57
N VAL A 135 -0.11 10.63 -0.44
CA VAL A 135 -1.50 11.13 -0.49
C VAL A 135 -1.79 12.21 0.57
N PRO A 136 -1.43 12.04 1.86
CA PRO A 136 -1.64 13.09 2.86
C PRO A 136 -0.85 14.37 2.55
N ILE A 137 0.36 14.23 2.01
CA ILE A 137 1.21 15.36 1.61
C ILE A 137 0.53 16.12 0.46
N TYR A 138 0.10 15.40 -0.58
CA TYR A 138 -0.58 15.99 -1.73
C TYR A 138 -1.90 16.67 -1.35
N ALA A 139 -2.67 16.07 -0.44
CA ALA A 139 -3.96 16.60 -0.01
C ALA A 139 -3.83 17.79 0.97
N GLY A 140 -2.82 17.76 1.85
CA GLY A 140 -2.66 18.75 2.91
C GLY A 140 -1.81 19.97 2.53
N TYR A 141 -0.87 19.84 1.60
CA TYR A 141 0.04 20.93 1.27
C TYR A 141 -0.66 22.03 0.46
N PRO A 142 -0.71 23.28 0.95
CA PRO A 142 -1.53 24.33 0.36
C PRO A 142 -0.93 24.97 -0.89
N GLU A 143 0.40 24.89 -1.07
CA GLU A 143 1.11 25.68 -2.08
C GLU A 143 1.27 25.01 -3.46
N TRP A 144 0.61 23.87 -3.70
CA TRP A 144 0.63 23.22 -5.03
C TRP A 144 0.20 24.14 -6.18
N LYS A 145 -0.52 25.23 -5.88
CA LYS A 145 -1.02 26.20 -6.86
C LYS A 145 -0.06 27.38 -7.11
N SER A 146 1.15 27.37 -6.55
CA SER A 146 2.11 28.44 -6.79
C SER A 146 2.77 28.28 -8.17
N GLY A 147 2.82 29.35 -8.98
CA GLY A 147 3.56 29.41 -10.24
C GLY A 147 5.09 29.45 -10.07
N SER A 148 5.59 28.90 -8.97
CA SER A 148 6.99 28.93 -8.56
C SER A 148 7.81 27.81 -9.22
N THR A 149 9.13 27.94 -9.22
CA THR A 149 10.03 26.93 -9.79
C THR A 149 9.98 25.63 -8.97
N PHE A 150 10.31 24.48 -9.58
CA PHE A 150 10.36 23.20 -8.88
C PHE A 150 11.26 23.24 -7.62
N ALA A 151 12.41 23.91 -7.69
CA ALA A 151 13.31 24.05 -6.54
C ALA A 151 12.65 24.83 -5.39
N ALA A 152 11.88 25.88 -5.71
CA ALA A 152 11.14 26.64 -4.70
C ALA A 152 10.02 25.78 -4.08
N GLN A 153 9.26 25.03 -4.89
CA GLN A 153 8.24 24.11 -4.39
C GLN A 153 8.82 23.02 -3.50
N PHE A 154 9.98 22.46 -3.87
CA PHE A 154 10.65 21.44 -3.06
C PHE A 154 11.13 21.99 -1.71
N ASN A 155 11.75 23.18 -1.71
CA ASN A 155 12.19 23.83 -0.46
C ASN A 155 10.99 24.17 0.43
N ALA A 156 9.93 24.74 -0.14
CA ALA A 156 8.72 25.08 0.60
C ALA A 156 8.03 23.82 1.17
N LEU A 157 8.01 22.72 0.42
CA LEU A 157 7.51 21.44 0.92
C LEU A 157 8.37 20.89 2.06
N ARG A 158 9.70 20.95 1.93
CA ARG A 158 10.64 20.50 2.96
C ARG A 158 10.50 21.31 4.25
N ASP A 159 10.25 22.60 4.12
CA ASP A 159 10.13 23.55 5.22
C ASP A 159 8.68 23.64 5.76
N TRP A 160 7.76 22.81 5.25
CA TRP A 160 6.38 22.74 5.74
C TRP A 160 6.31 22.03 7.09
N ASP A 161 5.90 22.76 8.12
CA ASP A 161 5.84 22.27 9.52
C ASP A 161 4.99 21.00 9.69
N ASP A 162 3.91 20.83 8.90
CA ASP A 162 3.04 19.65 9.02
C ASP A 162 3.54 18.44 8.20
N LEU A 163 4.63 18.56 7.44
CA LEU A 163 5.16 17.45 6.63
C LEU A 163 5.38 16.17 7.44
N PRO A 164 5.99 16.20 8.64
CA PRO A 164 6.15 15.00 9.46
C PRO A 164 4.80 14.39 9.85
N HIS A 165 3.82 15.20 10.26
CA HIS A 165 2.49 14.72 10.63
C HIS A 165 1.75 14.10 9.44
N ALA A 166 1.85 14.71 8.25
CA ALA A 166 1.30 14.17 7.02
C ALA A 166 1.92 12.80 6.69
N VAL A 167 3.25 12.68 6.74
CA VAL A 167 3.94 11.40 6.51
C VAL A 167 3.51 10.35 7.54
N LEU A 168 3.53 10.68 8.83
CA LEU A 168 3.17 9.77 9.92
C LEU A 168 1.73 9.26 9.77
N SER A 169 0.80 10.11 9.32
CA SER A 169 -0.60 9.71 9.08
C SER A 169 -0.75 8.65 7.98
N GLY A 170 0.20 8.58 7.06
CA GLY A 170 0.24 7.60 5.97
C GLY A 170 0.86 6.25 6.34
N ILE A 171 1.68 6.20 7.40
CA ILE A 171 2.44 5.00 7.79
C ILE A 171 1.55 3.78 8.05
N PRO A 172 0.42 3.86 8.77
CA PRO A 172 -0.42 2.68 9.04
C PRO A 172 -0.91 2.01 7.75
N PHE A 173 -1.27 2.81 6.75
CA PHE A 173 -1.77 2.33 5.46
C PHE A 173 -0.63 1.81 4.58
N TYR A 174 0.53 2.47 4.60
CA TYR A 174 1.74 1.97 3.96
C TYR A 174 2.13 0.58 4.48
N VAL A 175 2.17 0.42 5.80
CA VAL A 175 2.53 -0.86 6.45
C VAL A 175 1.51 -1.94 6.10
N ALA A 176 0.22 -1.62 6.13
CA ALA A 176 -0.83 -2.55 5.72
C ALA A 176 -0.67 -2.99 4.25
N GLY A 177 -0.44 -2.04 3.33
CA GLY A 177 -0.22 -2.33 1.92
C GLY A 177 1.04 -3.16 1.68
N PHE A 178 2.14 -2.81 2.36
CA PHE A 178 3.40 -3.54 2.30
C PHE A 178 3.23 -5.00 2.75
N ILE A 179 2.60 -5.24 3.90
CA ILE A 179 2.38 -6.60 4.45
C ILE A 179 1.49 -7.41 3.52
N GLY A 180 0.39 -6.83 3.02
CA GLY A 180 -0.49 -7.47 2.05
C GLY A 180 0.26 -7.93 0.80
N TYR A 181 0.99 -7.00 0.18
CA TYR A 181 1.77 -7.27 -1.04
C TYR A 181 2.87 -8.29 -0.81
N ALA A 182 3.66 -8.14 0.26
CA ALA A 182 4.73 -9.06 0.61
C ALA A 182 4.19 -10.48 0.81
N THR A 183 2.99 -10.62 1.39
CA THR A 183 2.33 -11.92 1.57
C THR A 183 1.97 -12.56 0.23
N HIS A 184 1.48 -11.78 -0.75
CA HIS A 184 1.27 -12.29 -2.10
C HIS A 184 2.56 -12.86 -2.69
N LEU A 185 3.63 -12.07 -2.69
CA LEU A 185 4.92 -12.51 -3.24
C LEU A 185 5.52 -13.69 -2.48
N HIS A 186 5.22 -13.82 -1.19
CA HIS A 186 5.61 -14.98 -0.39
C HIS A 186 4.87 -16.25 -0.82
N LEU A 187 3.54 -16.18 -0.95
CA LEU A 187 2.70 -17.30 -1.39
C LEU A 187 3.09 -17.77 -2.80
N ASP A 188 3.51 -16.86 -3.66
CA ASP A 188 4.00 -17.16 -5.01
C ASP A 188 5.47 -17.63 -5.05
N GLY A 189 6.15 -17.71 -3.90
CA GLY A 189 7.54 -18.16 -3.78
C GLY A 189 8.57 -17.19 -4.37
N ILE A 190 8.16 -15.95 -4.65
CA ILE A 190 8.97 -14.89 -5.25
C ILE A 190 9.78 -14.17 -4.17
N LEU A 191 9.17 -13.88 -3.02
CA LEU A 191 9.81 -13.14 -1.93
C LEU A 191 11.00 -13.94 -1.35
N PHE A 192 10.71 -15.18 -0.93
CA PHE A 192 11.70 -16.14 -0.45
C PHE A 192 11.74 -17.33 -1.40
N ARG A 193 12.82 -17.48 -2.17
CA ARG A 193 13.02 -18.68 -2.99
C ARG A 193 13.15 -19.88 -2.06
N SER A 194 12.25 -20.86 -2.17
CA SER A 194 12.35 -22.06 -1.36
C SER A 194 13.65 -22.83 -1.70
N ARG A 195 14.31 -23.41 -0.68
CA ARG A 195 15.50 -24.26 -0.88
C ARG A 195 15.24 -25.42 -1.86
N LYS A 196 13.98 -25.85 -1.99
CA LYS A 196 13.55 -26.90 -2.92
C LYS A 196 13.64 -26.45 -4.38
N ALA A 197 13.25 -25.21 -4.67
CA ALA A 197 13.38 -24.61 -6.01
C ALA A 197 14.85 -24.38 -6.39
N GLN A 198 15.69 -23.98 -5.44
CA GLN A 198 17.14 -23.88 -5.65
C GLN A 198 17.78 -25.25 -5.94
N ARG A 199 17.39 -26.29 -5.18
CA ARG A 199 17.87 -27.67 -5.40
C ARG A 199 17.42 -28.26 -6.73
N GLN A 200 16.18 -28.02 -7.17
CA GLN A 200 15.70 -28.46 -8.49
C GLN A 200 16.45 -27.75 -9.62
N LYS A 201 16.70 -26.45 -9.49
CA LYS A 201 17.48 -25.70 -10.50
C LYS A 201 18.94 -26.15 -10.56
N ALA A 202 19.53 -26.51 -9.41
CA ALA A 202 20.87 -27.09 -9.35
C ALA A 202 20.96 -28.48 -10.01
N ARG A 203 19.91 -29.31 -9.88
CA ARG A 203 19.81 -30.63 -10.51
C ARG A 203 19.51 -30.58 -12.01
N ALA A 204 18.82 -29.54 -12.49
CA ALA A 204 18.53 -29.36 -13.91
C ALA A 204 19.72 -28.79 -14.71
N ASN A 205 20.75 -28.30 -14.01
CA ASN A 205 21.99 -27.77 -14.60
C ASN A 205 23.17 -28.76 -14.46
N GLN A 206 22.91 -29.99 -14.02
CA GLN A 206 23.83 -31.14 -14.04
C GLN A 206 23.40 -32.09 -15.14
#